data_AF-A0A951P8X1-F1
#
_entry.id   AF-A0A951P8X1-F1
#
_cell.length_a   1.000
_cell.length_b   1.000
_cell.length_c   1.000
_cell.angle_alpha   90.00
_cell.angle_beta   90.00
_cell.angle_gamma   90.00
#
_symmetry.space_group_name_H-M   'P 1'
#
loop_
_entity.id
_entity.type
_entity.pdbx_description
1 polymer ?
#
loop_
_entity_poly.entity_id
_entity_poly.type
_entity_poly.pdbx_seq_one_letter_code
_entity_poly.pdbx_strand_id
1 'polypeptide(L)' 'MVNTANSVPEALQASLNEMAEQSADCKEQVVELLNGEQPAKSRLVDLAYTQCTWWEGCYYCRDEAKQWHRVKCFI' A
#
# COMPACT_ATOMS: atom_id res chain seq x y z
N MET A 1 0.07 13.19 -7.71
CA MET A 1 -1.38 13.05 -7.45
C MET A 1 -1.66 11.57 -7.29
N VAL A 2 -1.90 11.10 -6.06
CA VAL A 2 -2.29 9.71 -5.81
C VAL A 2 -3.70 9.53 -6.36
N ASN A 3 -3.89 8.56 -7.25
CA ASN A 3 -5.16 8.35 -7.93
C ASN A 3 -6.19 7.82 -6.91
N THR A 4 -7.21 8.61 -6.58
CA THR A 4 -8.29 8.28 -5.61
C THR A 4 -9.07 7.01 -5.95
N ALA A 5 -8.91 6.48 -7.16
CA ALA A 5 -9.49 5.21 -7.59
C ALA A 5 -9.02 3.99 -6.78
N ASN A 6 -7.90 4.08 -6.04
CA ASN A 6 -7.36 2.99 -5.23
C ASN A 6 -7.60 3.16 -3.72
N SER A 7 -8.28 4.22 -3.30
CA SER A 7 -8.59 4.48 -1.90
C SER A 7 -9.52 3.41 -1.36
N VAL A 8 -9.23 2.90 -0.17
CA VAL A 8 -10.04 1.85 0.46
C VAL A 8 -11.18 2.44 1.31
N PRO A 9 -12.32 1.73 1.48
CA PRO A 9 -13.41 2.16 2.34
C PRO A 9 -12.96 2.38 3.79
N GLU A 10 -13.64 3.29 4.51
CA GLU A 10 -13.29 3.67 5.88
C GLU A 10 -13.21 2.49 6.86
N ALA A 11 -14.14 1.53 6.75
CA ALA A 11 -14.10 0.31 7.57
C ALA A 11 -12.78 -0.46 7.38
N LEU A 12 -12.27 -0.52 6.14
CA LEU A 12 -10.99 -1.18 5.84
C LEU A 12 -9.79 -0.30 6.25
N GLN A 13 -9.90 1.04 6.18
CA GLN A 13 -8.87 1.94 6.72
C GLN A 13 -8.61 1.65 8.21
N ALA A 14 -9.67 1.49 8.99
CA ALA A 14 -9.57 1.20 10.43
C ALA A 14 -8.84 -0.14 10.68
N SER A 15 -9.26 -1.21 10.01
CA SER A 15 -8.62 -2.53 10.14
C SER A 15 -7.14 -2.50 9.70
N LEU A 16 -6.81 -1.80 8.62
CA LEU A 16 -5.43 -1.67 8.16
C LEU A 16 -4.57 -0.84 9.12
N ASN A 17 -5.13 0.17 9.80
CA ASN A 17 -4.43 0.93 10.83
C ASN A 17 -4.09 0.04 12.03
N GLU A 18 -5.05 -0.71 12.56
CA GLU A 18 -4.81 -1.65 13.68
C GLU A 18 -3.79 -2.73 13.32
N MET A 19 -3.80 -3.18 12.06
CA MET A 19 -2.84 -4.19 11.58
C MET A 19 -1.45 -3.65 11.32
N ALA A 20 -1.34 -2.43 10.82
CA ALA A 20 -0.07 -1.77 10.58
C ALA A 20 0.68 -1.42 11.87
N GLU A 21 0.00 -1.34 13.02
CA GLU A 21 0.63 -1.21 14.34
C GLU A 21 1.28 -2.53 14.81
N GLN A 22 0.79 -3.66 14.32
CA GLN A 22 1.22 -5.00 14.72
C GLN A 22 2.09 -5.70 13.67
N SER A 23 2.11 -5.19 12.45
CA SER A 23 2.82 -5.77 11.30
C SER A 23 4.05 -4.96 10.94
N ALA A 24 5.08 -5.65 10.44
CA ALA A 24 6.27 -4.99 9.90
C ALA A 24 5.92 -4.23 8.61
N ASP A 25 6.54 -3.06 8.41
CA ASP A 25 6.45 -2.31 7.16
C ASP A 25 7.07 -3.13 6.02
N CYS A 26 6.27 -3.41 4.99
CA CYS A 26 6.71 -4.17 3.82
C CYS A 26 6.92 -3.28 2.58
N LYS A 27 7.06 -1.95 2.74
CA LYS A 27 7.22 -1.01 1.61
C LYS A 27 8.36 -1.40 0.67
N GLU A 28 9.54 -1.71 1.19
CA GLU A 28 10.70 -2.08 0.37
C GLU A 28 10.43 -3.33 -0.49
N GLN A 29 9.83 -4.35 0.11
CA GLN A 29 9.41 -5.57 -0.61
C GLN A 29 8.38 -5.26 -1.71
N VAL A 30 7.42 -4.38 -1.44
CA VAL A 30 6.42 -3.95 -2.44
C VAL A 30 7.07 -3.18 -3.58
N VAL A 31 8.03 -2.30 -3.28
CA VAL A 31 8.79 -1.55 -4.28
C VAL A 31 9.59 -2.49 -5.17
N GLU A 32 10.33 -3.45 -4.59
CA GLU A 32 11.12 -4.43 -5.33
C GLU A 32 10.25 -5.32 -6.22
N LEU A 33 9.15 -5.85 -5.67
CA LEU A 33 8.18 -6.66 -6.40
C LEU A 33 7.62 -5.90 -7.61
N LEU A 34 7.18 -4.66 -7.40
CA LEU A 34 6.64 -3.84 -8.48
C LEU A 34 7.73 -3.40 -9.45
N ASN A 35 9.00 -3.35 -9.06
CA ASN A 35 10.06 -2.93 -9.96
C ASN A 35 10.25 -3.95 -11.09
N GLY A 36 10.03 -5.23 -10.82
CA GLY A 36 10.09 -6.29 -11.84
C GLY A 36 8.87 -6.32 -12.77
N GLU A 37 7.69 -5.95 -12.29
CA GLU A 37 6.44 -6.07 -13.07
C GLU A 37 5.91 -4.74 -13.62
N GLN A 38 5.93 -3.69 -12.80
CA GLN A 38 5.33 -2.38 -13.05
C GLN A 38 6.25 -1.25 -12.53
N PRO A 39 7.40 -0.98 -13.20
CA PRO A 39 8.41 -0.04 -12.70
C PRO A 39 7.86 1.37 -12.41
N ALA A 40 6.92 1.86 -13.22
CA ALA A 40 6.27 3.15 -12.99
C ALA A 40 5.48 3.18 -11.67
N LYS A 41 4.82 2.07 -11.33
CA LYS A 41 4.06 1.92 -10.09
C LYS A 41 4.99 1.71 -8.90
N SER A 42 6.08 0.97 -9.06
CA SER A 42 7.15 0.85 -8.06
C SER A 42 7.66 2.22 -7.63
N ARG A 43 8.05 3.07 -8.60
CA ARG A 43 8.52 4.43 -8.32
C ARG A 43 7.48 5.30 -7.64
N LEU A 44 6.20 5.14 -8.01
CA LEU A 44 5.11 5.84 -7.34
C LEU A 44 4.92 5.35 -5.90
N VAL A 45 5.08 4.04 -5.64
CA VAL A 45 5.02 3.49 -4.28
C VAL A 45 6.14 4.04 -3.41
N ASP A 46 7.35 4.08 -3.96
CA ASP A 46 8.53 4.57 -3.26
C ASP A 46 8.42 6.06 -2.89
N LEU A 47 7.91 6.89 -3.81
CA LEU A 47 7.83 8.33 -3.62
C LEU A 47 6.58 8.81 -2.87
N ALA A 48 5.43 8.14 -3.01
CA ALA A 48 4.14 8.67 -2.57
C ALA A 48 3.60 8.05 -1.28
N TYR A 49 4.20 6.95 -0.79
CA TYR A 49 3.71 6.25 0.39
C TYR A 49 4.78 6.13 1.47
N THR A 50 4.32 6.10 2.71
CA THR A 50 5.15 6.12 3.92
C THR A 50 5.30 4.73 4.53
N GLN A 51 4.29 3.87 4.40
CA GLN A 51 4.27 2.52 4.96
C GLN A 51 3.45 1.61 4.04
N CYS A 52 3.78 0.32 3.96
CA CYS A 52 2.92 -0.67 3.35
C CYS A 52 2.66 -1.85 4.29
N THR A 53 1.53 -2.52 4.09
CA THR A 53 1.14 -3.73 4.80
C THR A 53 0.53 -4.73 3.83
N TRP A 54 0.55 -6.00 4.21
CA TRP A 54 -0.13 -7.07 3.50
C TRP A 54 -1.37 -7.51 4.27
N TRP A 55 -2.50 -7.56 3.58
CA TRP A 55 -3.78 -7.97 4.17
C TRP A 55 -4.60 -8.72 3.14
N GLU A 56 -5.12 -9.90 3.50
CA GLU A 56 -6.03 -10.71 2.68
C GLU A 56 -5.60 -10.87 1.20
N GLY A 57 -4.31 -11.13 0.96
CA GLY A 57 -3.79 -11.36 -0.40
C GLY A 57 -3.56 -10.08 -1.22
N CYS A 58 -3.65 -8.91 -0.60
CA CYS A 58 -3.36 -7.63 -1.21
C CYS A 58 -2.32 -6.83 -0.43
N TYR A 59 -1.47 -6.10 -1.14
CA TYR A 59 -0.62 -5.05 -0.59
C TYR A 59 -1.36 -3.72 -0.57
N TYR A 60 -1.35 -3.07 0.59
CA TYR A 60 -1.90 -1.75 0.83
C TYR A 60 -0.77 -0.83 1.28
N CYS A 61 -0.76 0.41 0.78
CA CYS A 61 0.22 1.40 1.18
C CYS A 61 -0.45 2.68 1.66
N ARG A 62 0.09 3.25 2.73
CA ARG A 62 -0.40 4.45 3.39
C ARG A 62 0.34 5.67 2.89
N ASP A 63 -0.39 6.68 2.44
CA ASP A 63 0.19 7.94 2.00
C ASP A 63 0.52 8.87 3.20
N GLU A 64 1.04 10.06 2.91
CA GLU A 64 1.32 11.07 3.94
C GLU A 64 0.05 11.60 4.64
N ALA A 65 -1.11 11.53 3.98
CA ALA A 65 -2.42 11.88 4.55
C ALA A 65 -2.99 10.75 5.43
N LYS A 66 -2.20 9.72 5.73
CA LYS A 66 -2.58 8.52 6.50
C LYS A 66 -3.72 7.74 5.86
N GLN A 67 -3.91 7.84 4.55
CA GLN A 67 -4.91 7.07 3.82
C GLN A 67 -4.25 5.83 3.21
N TRP A 68 -4.86 4.67 3.43
CA TRP A 68 -4.50 3.43 2.78
C TRP A 68 -5.03 3.36 1.36
N HIS A 69 -4.19 2.88 0.46
CA HIS A 69 -4.50 2.64 -0.93
C HIS A 69 -4.11 1.23 -1.31
N ARG A 70 -4.98 0.57 -2.08
CA ARG A 70 -4.70 -0.78 -2.59
C ARG A 70 -3.72 -0.70 -3.74
N VAL A 71 -2.55 -1.29 -3.55
CA VAL A 71 -1.46 -1.22 -4.52
C VAL A 71 -1.43 -2.45 -5.41
N LYS A 72 -1.50 -3.68 -4.88
CA LYS A 72 -1.50 -4.90 -5.69
C LYS A 72 -2.26 -6.00 -4.98
N CYS A 73 -2.94 -6.85 -5.73
CA CYS A 73 -3.61 -8.05 -5.22
C CYS A 73 -3.16 -9.25 -6.05
N PHE A 74 -3.19 -10.44 -5.43
CA PHE A 74 -2.82 -11.70 -6.06
C PHE A 74 -4.02 -12.65 -6.24
N ILE A 75 -5.22 -12.10 -6.45
CA ILE A 75 -6.43 -12.88 -6.79
C ILE A 75 -6.28 -13.48 -8.19
#